data_AF-A0A2R6RLZ1-F1
#
_entry.id   AF-A0A2R6RLZ1-F1
#
_cell.length_a   1.000
_cell.length_b   1.000
_cell.length_c   1.000
_cell.angle_alpha   90.00
_cell.angle_beta   90.00
_cell.angle_gamma   90.00
#
_symmetry.space_group_name_H-M   'P 1'
#
loop_
_entity.id
_entity.type
_entity.pdbx_description
1 polymer ?
#
loop_
_entity_poly.entity_id
_entity_poly.type
_entity_poly.pdbx_seq_one_letter_code
_entity_poly.pdbx_strand_id
1 'polypeptide(L)'
;MTNASADSSSNPGIERELTVHQRNLVDTCFEEGNYEAAISLLDKFRHPKYKPYKLHVRNLVYIALYPTQGSSQTELDTEAPGEIGGIPASPSKVSARHHRASHTPKPADSVAAQRVLRAFAQTNTPESLFRALPSYTNPENNAFSAYTDEDDSDISKQSRCIRAAKNCWEVVKEGFIQRDVQEAVGTTHGRRRSRRGIDHRPFGSDEEDAETPDPIGQHAWCVFETLLTLLEKDEAAREGKNQR
;
A
#
# COMPACT_ATOMS: atom_id res chain seq x y z
N MET A 1 15.92 31.34 43.44
CA MET A 1 16.02 31.28 41.96
C MET A 1 15.08 30.20 41.48
N THR A 2 13.84 30.58 41.15
CA THR A 2 12.77 29.69 40.70
C THR A 2 12.74 29.73 39.18
N ASN A 3 13.24 28.69 38.51
CA ASN A 3 13.03 28.51 37.09
C ASN A 3 11.65 27.88 36.89
N ALA A 4 10.73 28.69 36.38
CA ALA A 4 9.46 28.23 35.85
C ALA A 4 9.73 27.45 34.56
N SER A 5 9.45 26.15 34.60
CA SER A 5 9.32 25.33 33.38
C SER A 5 8.10 25.81 32.61
N ALA A 6 8.36 26.38 31.44
CA ALA A 6 7.34 26.70 30.47
C ALA A 6 6.70 25.39 29.97
N ASP A 7 5.53 25.10 30.50
CA ASP A 7 4.63 24.08 29.97
C ASP A 7 4.22 24.50 28.56
N SER A 8 4.74 23.77 27.56
CA SER A 8 4.44 24.03 26.17
C SER A 8 2.96 23.77 25.94
N SER A 9 2.24 24.83 25.55
CA SER A 9 0.84 24.84 25.14
C SER A 9 0.54 23.74 24.11
N SER A 10 0.24 22.53 24.59
CA SER A 10 -0.14 21.42 23.75
C SER A 10 -1.64 21.50 23.53
N ASN A 11 -2.02 22.04 22.38
CA ASN A 11 -3.42 21.99 21.94
C ASN A 11 -3.79 20.50 21.84
N PRO A 12 -4.73 19.98 22.64
CA PRO A 12 -4.96 18.54 22.78
C PRO A 12 -5.56 17.86 21.54
N GLY A 13 -5.73 18.60 20.43
CA GLY A 13 -6.36 18.13 19.19
C GLY A 13 -5.51 18.22 17.93
N ILE A 14 -4.22 18.60 18.00
CA ILE A 14 -3.36 18.69 16.81
C ILE A 14 -2.26 17.63 16.88
N GLU A 15 -2.39 16.59 16.05
CA GLU A 15 -1.34 15.58 15.90
C GLU A 15 -0.06 16.19 15.30
N ARG A 16 1.09 15.86 15.87
CA ARG A 16 2.42 16.35 15.45
C ARG A 16 3.03 15.42 14.41
N GLU A 17 3.79 15.96 13.46
CA GLU A 17 4.57 15.13 12.51
C GLU A 17 5.59 14.25 13.26
N LEU A 18 5.86 13.06 12.73
CA LEU A 18 6.99 12.25 13.15
C LEU A 18 8.31 13.01 12.91
N THR A 19 9.28 12.79 13.78
CA THR A 19 10.61 13.38 13.62
C THR A 19 11.28 12.87 12.34
N VAL A 20 12.20 13.65 11.76
CA VAL A 20 12.99 13.22 10.59
C VAL A 20 13.70 11.90 10.86
N HIS A 21 14.26 11.73 12.06
CA HIS A 21 14.94 10.50 12.44
C HIS A 21 14.01 9.28 12.43
N GLN A 22 12.81 9.39 13.03
CA GLN A 22 11.82 8.31 13.02
C GLN A 22 11.38 7.95 11.60
N ARG A 23 11.22 8.97 10.73
CA ARG A 23 10.87 8.73 9.33
C ARG A 23 11.97 7.98 8.60
N ASN A 24 13.21 8.46 8.69
CA ASN A 24 14.35 7.85 8.04
C ASN A 24 14.57 6.39 8.48
N LEU A 25 14.32 6.05 9.75
CA LEU A 25 14.42 4.66 10.22
C LEU A 25 13.44 3.73 9.49
N VAL A 26 12.21 4.21 9.23
CA VAL A 26 11.21 3.43 8.50
C VAL A 26 11.54 3.40 7.00
N ASP A 27 11.98 4.53 6.44
CA ASP A 27 12.39 4.63 5.04
C ASP A 27 13.52 3.64 4.72
N THR A 28 14.58 3.59 5.53
CA THR A 28 15.68 2.63 5.34
C THR A 28 15.19 1.17 5.37
N CYS A 29 14.28 0.80 6.28
CA CYS A 29 13.73 -0.55 6.29
C CYS A 29 12.91 -0.86 5.03
N PHE A 30 12.16 0.12 4.50
CA PHE A 30 11.43 -0.04 3.23
C PHE A 30 12.36 -0.12 2.01
N GLU A 31 13.43 0.68 1.99
CA GLU A 31 14.48 0.67 0.95
C GLU A 31 15.22 -0.66 0.92
N GLU A 32 15.45 -1.30 2.07
CA GLU A 32 16.11 -2.61 2.17
C GLU A 32 15.18 -3.81 1.90
N GLY A 33 13.87 -3.57 1.69
CA GLY A 33 12.86 -4.62 1.57
C GLY A 33 12.54 -5.35 2.89
N ASN A 34 12.99 -4.81 4.03
CA ASN A 34 12.71 -5.36 5.36
C ASN A 34 11.35 -4.85 5.89
N TYR A 35 10.27 -5.34 5.28
CA TYR A 35 8.91 -4.89 5.58
C TYR A 35 8.48 -5.19 7.02
N GLU A 36 8.83 -6.35 7.57
CA GLU A 36 8.53 -6.70 8.95
C GLU A 36 9.10 -5.69 9.95
N ALA A 37 10.37 -5.28 9.76
CA ALA A 37 11.00 -4.28 10.60
C ALA A 37 10.35 -2.90 10.44
N ALA A 38 10.06 -2.48 9.20
CA ALA A 38 9.38 -1.21 8.91
C ALA A 38 7.99 -1.16 9.58
N ILE A 39 7.20 -2.22 9.45
CA ILE A 39 5.85 -2.35 10.05
C ILE A 39 5.94 -2.34 11.58
N SER A 40 6.93 -3.03 12.15
CA SER A 40 7.16 -3.04 13.60
C SER A 40 7.56 -1.66 14.14
N LEU A 41 8.37 -0.89 13.40
CA LEU A 41 8.70 0.49 13.75
C LEU A 41 7.47 1.40 13.68
N LEU A 42 6.62 1.24 12.66
CA LEU A 42 5.37 1.99 12.54
C LEU A 42 4.43 1.75 13.72
N ASP A 43 4.29 0.51 14.18
CA ASP A 43 3.49 0.22 15.38
C ASP A 43 4.11 0.81 16.66
N LYS A 44 5.44 0.82 16.77
CA LYS A 44 6.14 1.47 17.90
C LYS A 44 5.97 2.99 17.90
N PHE A 45 5.92 3.62 16.72
CA PHE A 45 5.75 5.07 16.59
C PHE A 45 4.30 5.53 16.66
N ARG A 46 3.35 4.58 16.61
CA ARG A 46 1.93 4.86 16.75
C ARG A 46 1.61 5.50 18.10
N HIS A 47 1.02 6.69 18.06
CA HIS A 47 0.64 7.41 19.26
C HIS A 47 -0.42 8.48 18.92
N PRO A 48 -1.44 8.73 19.77
CA PRO A 48 -2.54 9.67 19.45
C PRO A 48 -2.09 11.13 19.21
N LYS A 49 -0.92 11.50 19.72
CA LYS A 49 -0.33 12.84 19.54
C LYS A 49 0.56 12.97 18.31
N TYR A 50 0.85 11.88 17.60
CA TYR A 50 1.74 11.87 16.46
C TYR A 50 1.04 11.28 15.25
N LYS A 51 1.04 12.04 14.15
CA LYS A 51 0.44 11.58 12.91
C LYS A 51 1.45 10.76 12.11
N PRO A 52 1.06 9.59 11.59
CA PRO A 52 1.94 8.81 10.76
C PRO A 52 2.24 9.56 9.45
N TYR A 53 3.44 9.33 8.92
CA TYR A 53 3.86 9.95 7.67
C TYR A 53 3.08 9.34 6.49
N LYS A 54 2.54 10.20 5.62
CA LYS A 54 1.59 9.81 4.57
C LYS A 54 2.12 8.69 3.65
N LEU A 55 3.41 8.72 3.33
CA LEU A 55 4.03 7.73 2.46
C LEU A 55 4.07 6.35 3.13
N HIS A 56 4.40 6.30 4.41
CA HIS A 56 4.45 5.05 5.17
C HIS A 56 3.07 4.41 5.28
N VAL A 57 2.03 5.21 5.51
CA VAL A 57 0.65 4.71 5.53
C VAL A 57 0.26 4.17 4.15
N ARG A 58 0.63 4.86 3.06
CA ARG A 58 0.36 4.37 1.70
C ARG A 58 1.07 3.03 1.42
N ASN A 59 2.34 2.92 1.78
CA ASN A 59 3.12 1.68 1.65
C ASN A 59 2.50 0.57 2.51
N LEU A 60 2.06 0.88 3.74
CA LEU A 60 1.38 -0.05 4.63
C LEU A 60 0.07 -0.57 4.04
N VAL A 61 -0.75 0.30 3.45
CA VAL A 61 -1.99 -0.08 2.77
C VAL A 61 -1.70 -1.00 1.58
N TYR A 62 -0.67 -0.69 0.79
CA TYR A 62 -0.26 -1.55 -0.32
C TYR A 62 0.15 -2.95 0.15
N ILE A 63 0.97 -3.04 1.20
CA ILE A 63 1.39 -4.32 1.78
C ILE A 63 0.18 -5.08 2.35
N ALA A 64 -0.75 -4.40 3.01
CA ALA A 64 -1.95 -5.00 3.60
C ALA A 64 -2.91 -5.59 2.56
N LEU A 65 -2.96 -5.00 1.36
CA LEU A 65 -3.74 -5.49 0.21
C LEU A 65 -3.02 -6.57 -0.59
N TYR A 66 -1.72 -6.81 -0.32
CA TYR A 66 -0.94 -7.76 -1.09
C TYR A 66 -1.51 -9.18 -0.91
N PRO A 67 -1.78 -9.93 -1.99
CA PRO A 67 -2.46 -11.22 -1.88
C PRO A 67 -1.68 -12.21 -1.01
N THR A 68 -2.32 -12.74 0.03
CA THR A 68 -1.78 -13.86 0.81
C THR A 68 -1.97 -15.14 -0.03
N GLN A 69 -0.92 -15.92 -0.24
CA GLN A 69 -1.03 -17.18 -1.00
C GLN A 69 -2.01 -18.12 -0.29
N GLY A 70 -3.26 -18.19 -0.77
CA GLY A 70 -4.28 -18.99 -0.09
C GLY A 70 -5.58 -19.25 -0.84
N SER A 71 -5.76 -18.81 -2.10
CA SER A 71 -7.06 -18.98 -2.76
C SER A 71 -7.07 -19.43 -4.22
N SER A 72 -5.93 -19.62 -4.87
CA SER A 72 -5.91 -20.18 -6.24
C SER A 72 -4.60 -20.91 -6.55
N GLN A 73 -4.13 -21.72 -5.62
CA GLN A 73 -3.29 -22.85 -5.98
C GLN A 73 -3.95 -24.08 -5.40
N THR A 74 -4.75 -24.72 -6.25
CA THR A 74 -4.95 -26.16 -6.21
C THR A 74 -3.63 -26.79 -5.78
N GLU A 75 -3.68 -27.51 -4.66
CA GLU A 75 -2.65 -28.44 -4.24
C GLU A 75 -2.36 -29.37 -5.40
N LEU A 76 -1.34 -29.06 -6.19
CA LEU A 76 -0.61 -30.02 -6.98
C LEU A 76 0.76 -30.10 -6.33
N ASP A 77 0.77 -30.93 -5.31
CA ASP A 77 1.79 -31.92 -5.02
C ASP A 77 3.24 -31.44 -5.00
N THR A 78 3.71 -31.43 -3.75
CA THR A 78 5.05 -31.89 -3.37
C THR A 78 5.47 -33.10 -4.20
N GLU A 79 6.36 -32.93 -5.17
CA GLU A 79 7.32 -33.99 -5.57
C GLU A 79 8.67 -33.39 -6.01
N ALA A 80 9.69 -33.78 -5.22
CA ALA A 80 11.10 -34.01 -5.54
C ALA A 80 12.04 -32.88 -6.11
N PRO A 81 13.28 -32.79 -5.59
CA PRO A 81 14.36 -32.01 -6.19
C PRO A 81 14.91 -32.75 -7.43
N GLY A 82 14.31 -32.50 -8.58
CA GLY A 82 14.84 -32.90 -9.87
C GLY A 82 15.89 -31.91 -10.38
N GLU A 83 17.16 -32.26 -10.24
CA GLU A 83 18.19 -31.82 -11.19
C GLU A 83 17.72 -32.13 -12.63
N ILE A 84 17.75 -31.15 -13.53
CA ILE A 84 18.09 -31.25 -14.98
C ILE A 84 17.78 -29.89 -15.63
N GLY A 85 18.78 -29.27 -16.25
CA GLY A 85 18.60 -28.08 -17.11
C GLY A 85 19.41 -26.85 -16.73
N GLY A 86 20.63 -27.02 -16.20
CA GLY A 86 21.56 -25.92 -15.93
C GLY A 86 22.00 -25.22 -17.21
N ILE A 87 21.32 -24.13 -17.57
CA ILE A 87 21.99 -23.01 -18.24
C ILE A 87 22.59 -22.17 -17.11
N PRO A 88 23.92 -21.97 -17.05
CA PRO A 88 24.51 -21.07 -16.05
C PRO A 88 23.97 -19.67 -16.32
N ALA A 89 22.96 -19.28 -15.54
CA ALA A 89 22.49 -17.91 -15.54
C ALA A 89 23.67 -17.05 -15.09
N SER A 90 24.03 -16.06 -15.92
CA SER A 90 25.05 -15.06 -15.58
C SER A 90 24.83 -14.58 -14.14
N PRO A 91 25.88 -14.45 -13.30
CA PRO A 91 25.77 -14.05 -11.89
C PRO A 91 24.90 -12.81 -11.67
N SER A 92 24.86 -11.91 -12.65
CA SER A 92 24.01 -10.71 -12.65
C SER A 92 22.50 -11.02 -12.66
N LYS A 93 22.06 -12.10 -13.32
CA LYS A 93 20.65 -12.53 -13.33
C LYS A 93 20.23 -13.18 -12.01
N VAL A 94 21.15 -13.90 -11.36
CA VAL A 94 20.90 -14.51 -10.05
C VAL A 94 20.77 -13.41 -8.98
N SER A 95 21.70 -12.44 -8.97
CA SER A 95 21.64 -11.29 -8.06
C SER A 95 20.38 -10.43 -8.26
N ALA A 96 20.01 -10.14 -9.51
CA ALA A 96 18.78 -9.40 -9.81
C ALA A 96 17.51 -10.13 -9.33
N ARG A 97 17.47 -11.47 -9.43
CA ARG A 97 16.34 -12.26 -8.92
C ARG A 97 16.27 -12.25 -7.40
N HIS A 98 17.41 -12.33 -6.71
CA HIS A 98 17.46 -12.22 -5.25
C HIS A 98 17.01 -10.84 -4.76
N HIS A 99 17.47 -9.77 -5.39
CA HIS A 99 17.04 -8.40 -5.07
C HIS A 99 15.54 -8.19 -5.31
N ARG A 100 14.96 -8.76 -6.37
CA ARG A 100 13.50 -8.64 -6.58
C ARG A 100 12.69 -9.44 -5.55
N ALA A 101 13.18 -10.61 -5.16
CA ALA A 101 12.52 -11.44 -4.15
C ALA A 101 12.52 -10.80 -2.75
N SER A 102 13.54 -10.03 -2.39
CA SER A 102 13.56 -9.31 -1.11
C SER A 102 12.61 -8.11 -1.06
N HIS A 103 12.25 -7.52 -2.21
CA HIS A 103 11.33 -6.38 -2.31
C HIS A 103 9.88 -6.77 -2.65
N THR A 104 9.53 -8.03 -2.45
CA THR A 104 8.16 -8.52 -2.62
C THR A 104 7.56 -8.80 -1.25
N PRO A 105 6.43 -8.17 -0.87
CA PRO A 105 5.79 -8.43 0.42
C PRO A 105 5.44 -9.90 0.60
N LYS A 106 5.79 -10.46 1.76
CA LYS A 106 5.45 -11.84 2.13
C LYS A 106 4.05 -11.88 2.75
N PRO A 107 3.39 -13.05 2.78
CA PRO A 107 2.08 -13.17 3.44
C PRO A 107 2.10 -12.72 4.92
N ALA A 108 3.20 -12.96 5.63
CA ALA A 108 3.37 -12.50 7.01
C ALA A 108 3.40 -10.96 7.12
N ASP A 109 4.01 -10.28 6.14
CA ASP A 109 4.06 -8.82 6.09
C ASP A 109 2.65 -8.24 5.88
N SER A 110 1.83 -8.86 5.02
CA SER A 110 0.44 -8.45 4.79
C SER A 110 -0.39 -8.54 6.07
N VAL A 111 -0.29 -9.66 6.80
CA VAL A 111 -0.99 -9.84 8.10
C VAL A 111 -0.51 -8.82 9.14
N ALA A 112 0.79 -8.58 9.23
CA ALA A 112 1.35 -7.58 10.13
C ALA A 112 0.87 -6.17 9.77
N ALA A 113 0.88 -5.82 8.48
CA ALA A 113 0.43 -4.54 7.98
C ALA A 113 -1.06 -4.29 8.25
N GLN A 114 -1.90 -5.30 8.03
CA GLN A 114 -3.32 -5.28 8.36
C GLN A 114 -3.57 -4.99 9.84
N ARG A 115 -2.82 -5.66 10.74
CA ARG A 115 -2.90 -5.42 12.19
C ARG A 115 -2.54 -3.97 12.55
N VAL A 116 -1.43 -3.47 12.02
CA VAL A 116 -0.97 -2.10 12.30
C VAL A 116 -1.93 -1.07 11.71
N LEU A 117 -2.51 -1.32 10.54
CA LEU A 117 -3.48 -0.43 9.92
C LEU A 117 -4.75 -0.29 10.77
N ARG A 118 -5.29 -1.41 11.29
CA ARG A 118 -6.41 -1.38 12.26
C ARG A 118 -6.04 -0.63 13.53
N ALA A 119 -4.83 -0.86 14.06
CA ALA A 119 -4.36 -0.17 15.26
C ALA A 119 -4.22 1.35 15.03
N PHE A 120 -3.73 1.77 13.86
CA PHE A 120 -3.73 3.18 13.46
C PHE A 120 -5.13 3.76 13.42
N ALA A 121 -6.09 3.06 12.81
CA ALA A 121 -7.47 3.53 12.76
C ALA A 121 -8.10 3.69 14.15
N GLN A 122 -7.64 2.92 15.15
CA GLN A 122 -8.06 3.09 16.53
C GLN A 122 -7.41 4.29 17.23
N THR A 123 -6.16 4.61 16.89
CA THR A 123 -5.30 5.52 17.66
C THR A 123 -5.23 6.94 17.10
N ASN A 124 -5.27 7.06 15.77
CA ASN A 124 -5.07 8.31 15.06
C ASN A 124 -6.38 8.86 14.49
N THR A 125 -6.37 10.15 14.18
CA THR A 125 -7.52 10.80 13.55
C THR A 125 -7.72 10.34 12.11
N PRO A 126 -8.98 10.30 11.62
CA PRO A 126 -9.26 10.00 10.22
C PRO A 126 -8.55 10.95 9.26
N GLU A 127 -8.55 12.25 9.58
CA GLU A 127 -7.83 13.28 8.81
C GLU A 127 -6.37 12.91 8.58
N SER A 128 -5.66 12.44 9.61
CA SER A 128 -4.26 12.11 9.50
C SER A 128 -3.96 10.92 8.59
N LEU A 129 -4.85 9.93 8.58
CA LEU A 129 -4.72 8.71 7.77
C LEU A 129 -5.22 8.90 6.34
N PHE A 130 -6.30 9.65 6.13
CA PHE A 130 -6.83 9.94 4.79
C PHE A 130 -5.89 10.77 3.93
N ARG A 131 -4.89 11.46 4.51
CA ARG A 131 -3.79 12.09 3.75
C ARG A 131 -2.97 11.11 2.89
N ALA A 132 -3.03 9.81 3.20
CA ALA A 132 -2.34 8.77 2.45
C ALA A 132 -3.22 8.07 1.40
N LEU A 133 -4.52 8.36 1.40
CA LEU A 133 -5.52 7.68 0.59
C LEU A 133 -6.17 8.67 -0.39
N PRO A 134 -6.81 8.17 -1.47
CA PRO A 134 -7.65 9.01 -2.31
C PRO A 134 -8.75 9.67 -1.49
N SER A 135 -8.70 11.00 -1.36
CA SER A 135 -9.73 11.77 -0.65
C SER A 135 -10.97 11.97 -1.51
N TYR A 136 -12.14 11.84 -0.90
CA TYR A 136 -13.43 12.13 -1.51
C TYR A 136 -13.78 13.63 -1.52
N THR A 137 -13.08 14.48 -0.77
CA THR A 137 -13.46 15.90 -0.61
C THR A 137 -12.73 16.86 -1.55
N ASN A 138 -11.59 16.49 -2.12
CA ASN A 138 -10.87 17.39 -3.04
C ASN A 138 -9.91 16.64 -4.00
N PRO A 139 -10.28 16.47 -5.28
CA PRO A 139 -9.41 15.84 -6.27
C PRO A 139 -8.15 16.67 -6.59
N GLU A 140 -8.15 17.99 -6.33
CA GLU A 140 -7.00 18.86 -6.61
C GLU A 140 -5.86 18.66 -5.60
N ASN A 141 -6.19 18.29 -4.35
CA ASN A 141 -5.18 18.00 -3.32
C ASN A 141 -4.34 16.76 -3.66
N ASN A 142 -4.84 15.88 -4.53
CA ASN A 142 -4.09 14.72 -5.02
C ASN A 142 -2.99 15.11 -6.04
N ALA A 143 -3.10 16.27 -6.69
CA ALA A 143 -2.17 16.73 -7.73
C ALA A 143 -0.97 17.50 -7.15
N PHE A 144 -1.13 18.23 -6.04
CA PHE A 144 -0.12 19.18 -5.54
C PHE A 144 1.12 18.57 -4.87
N SER A 145 1.15 17.25 -4.60
CA SER A 145 2.29 16.56 -3.96
C SER A 145 3.09 15.68 -4.95
N ALA A 146 3.20 16.07 -6.22
CA ALA A 146 3.95 15.29 -7.22
C ALA A 146 5.48 15.49 -7.15
N TYR A 147 5.98 16.51 -6.46
CA TYR A 147 7.37 16.95 -6.62
C TYR A 147 8.28 16.85 -5.37
N THR A 148 7.77 16.50 -4.19
CA THR A 148 8.53 16.70 -2.94
C THR A 148 8.66 15.50 -2.01
N ASP A 149 8.02 14.36 -2.28
CA ASP A 149 8.10 13.15 -1.42
C ASP A 149 8.12 11.87 -2.27
N GLU A 150 8.87 11.86 -3.37
CA GLU A 150 9.14 10.61 -4.10
C GLU A 150 10.34 9.93 -3.46
N ASP A 151 10.04 9.03 -2.51
CA ASP A 151 10.98 8.00 -2.09
C ASP A 151 11.19 7.01 -3.25
N ASP A 152 12.46 6.67 -3.46
CA ASP A 152 12.93 5.78 -4.51
C ASP A 152 12.85 4.30 -4.13
N SER A 153 12.37 3.95 -2.93
CA SER A 153 12.14 2.57 -2.54
C SER A 153 11.15 1.86 -3.47
N ASP A 154 11.39 0.57 -3.73
CA ASP A 154 10.56 -0.20 -4.67
C ASP A 154 9.11 -0.31 -4.22
N ILE A 155 8.88 -0.39 -2.90
CA ILE A 155 7.53 -0.38 -2.33
C ILE A 155 6.84 0.98 -2.51
N SER A 156 7.57 2.08 -2.39
CA SER A 156 7.05 3.43 -2.63
C SER A 156 6.67 3.64 -4.09
N LYS A 157 7.37 3.00 -5.04
CA LYS A 157 7.01 2.97 -6.46
C LYS A 157 5.75 2.13 -6.71
N GLN A 158 5.67 0.94 -6.12
CA GLN A 158 4.51 0.06 -6.27
C GLN A 158 3.23 0.66 -5.65
N SER A 159 3.34 1.27 -4.47
CA SER A 159 2.20 1.88 -3.76
C SER A 159 1.61 3.11 -4.45
N ARG A 160 2.23 3.61 -5.54
CA ARG A 160 1.69 4.73 -6.35
C ARG A 160 0.32 4.41 -6.94
N CYS A 161 -0.01 3.14 -7.16
CA CYS A 161 -1.33 2.74 -7.64
C CYS A 161 -2.46 3.21 -6.70
N ILE A 162 -2.23 3.21 -5.38
CA ILE A 162 -3.19 3.70 -4.37
C ILE A 162 -3.48 5.18 -4.58
N ARG A 163 -2.44 5.98 -4.86
CA ARG A 163 -2.62 7.41 -5.12
C ARG A 163 -3.34 7.66 -6.45
N ALA A 164 -3.13 6.79 -7.43
CA ALA A 164 -3.76 6.89 -8.75
C ALA A 164 -5.24 6.46 -8.74
N ALA A 165 -5.71 5.80 -7.67
CA ALA A 165 -7.11 5.44 -7.53
C ALA A 165 -7.99 6.69 -7.39
N LYS A 166 -9.18 6.64 -8.01
CA LYS A 166 -10.12 7.78 -8.04
C LYS A 166 -10.74 8.06 -6.67
N ASN A 167 -10.96 7.01 -5.88
CA ASN A 167 -11.55 7.04 -4.56
C ASN A 167 -11.06 5.80 -3.77
N CYS A 168 -11.34 5.76 -2.48
CA CYS A 168 -10.96 4.65 -1.60
C CYS A 168 -11.63 3.31 -1.96
N TRP A 169 -12.77 3.32 -2.66
CA TRP A 169 -13.46 2.10 -3.07
C TRP A 169 -12.75 1.37 -4.21
N GLU A 170 -12.14 2.10 -5.15
CA GLU A 170 -11.30 1.48 -6.19
C GLU A 170 -10.13 0.69 -5.59
N VAL A 171 -9.58 1.14 -4.45
CA VAL A 171 -8.43 0.52 -3.78
C VAL A 171 -8.76 -0.88 -3.23
N VAL A 172 -10.03 -1.16 -2.91
CA VAL A 172 -10.46 -2.44 -2.32
C VAL A 172 -11.09 -3.39 -3.33
N LYS A 173 -11.24 -3.00 -4.60
CA LYS A 173 -11.83 -3.87 -5.63
C LYS A 173 -10.97 -5.09 -5.91
N GLU A 174 -11.63 -6.17 -6.34
CA GLU A 174 -10.94 -7.37 -6.83
C GLU A 174 -9.98 -7.01 -7.98
N GLY A 175 -8.78 -7.59 -7.96
CA GLY A 175 -7.73 -7.31 -8.93
C GLY A 175 -7.06 -5.92 -8.83
N PHE A 176 -7.29 -5.11 -7.79
CA PHE A 176 -6.61 -3.81 -7.63
C PHE A 176 -5.08 -3.95 -7.56
N ILE A 177 -4.59 -4.90 -6.76
CA ILE A 177 -3.17 -5.29 -6.75
C ILE A 177 -3.02 -6.58 -7.57
N GLN A 178 -2.40 -6.45 -8.74
CA GLN A 178 -2.02 -7.60 -9.55
C GLN A 178 -0.59 -8.01 -9.18
N ARG A 179 -0.37 -9.30 -8.89
CA ARG A 179 1.00 -9.82 -8.89
C ARG A 179 1.53 -9.64 -10.32
N ASP A 180 2.75 -9.12 -10.47
CA ASP A 180 3.47 -9.27 -11.73
C ASP A 180 3.76 -10.78 -11.90
N VAL A 181 2.76 -11.53 -12.42
CA VAL A 181 2.88 -12.94 -12.82
C VAL A 181 3.73 -13.05 -14.10
N GLN A 182 4.29 -11.94 -14.57
CA GLN A 182 4.92 -11.81 -15.88
C GLN A 182 6.26 -12.56 -16.05
N GLU A 183 6.77 -13.29 -15.05
CA GLU A 183 8.01 -14.07 -15.19
C GLU A 183 7.84 -15.60 -15.11
N ALA A 184 6.61 -16.14 -15.00
CA ALA A 184 6.41 -17.59 -15.11
C ALA A 184 6.33 -18.10 -16.57
N VAL A 185 6.20 -17.20 -17.56
CA VAL A 185 6.21 -17.59 -18.98
C VAL A 185 7.18 -16.69 -19.73
N GLY A 186 8.41 -17.17 -19.89
CA GLY A 186 9.36 -16.57 -20.80
C GLY A 186 8.79 -16.54 -22.21
N THR A 187 8.44 -15.36 -22.71
CA THR A 187 8.44 -15.09 -24.15
C THR A 187 9.06 -13.72 -24.38
N THR A 188 10.03 -13.73 -25.29
CA THR A 188 10.82 -12.60 -25.74
C THR A 188 9.98 -11.60 -26.56
N HIS A 189 10.47 -10.37 -26.61
CA HIS A 189 10.15 -9.29 -27.57
C HIS A 189 9.07 -8.25 -27.21
N GLY A 190 9.56 -7.12 -26.67
CA GLY A 190 9.40 -5.80 -27.30
C GLY A 190 8.03 -5.14 -27.25
N ARG A 191 7.71 -4.42 -26.16
CA ARG A 191 6.62 -3.42 -26.17
C ARG A 191 7.14 -2.00 -26.32
N ARG A 192 7.16 -1.54 -27.57
CA ARG A 192 7.11 -0.11 -27.91
C ARG A 192 5.84 0.50 -27.32
N ARG A 193 6.01 1.62 -26.61
CA ARG A 193 4.98 2.60 -26.24
C ARG A 193 4.07 2.87 -27.46
N SER A 194 2.83 2.40 -27.43
CA SER A 194 1.80 2.80 -28.40
C SER A 194 0.87 3.81 -27.74
N ARG A 195 1.03 5.07 -28.12
CA ARG A 195 0.04 6.14 -27.90
C ARG A 195 -1.20 5.76 -28.72
N ARG A 196 -2.31 5.41 -28.08
CA ARG A 196 -3.60 5.29 -28.77
C ARG A 196 -4.17 6.68 -29.02
N GLY A 197 -4.05 7.11 -30.27
CA GLY A 197 -5.03 7.96 -30.93
C GLY A 197 -6.32 7.18 -31.18
N ILE A 198 -7.33 7.99 -31.44
CA ILE A 198 -8.75 7.71 -31.66
C ILE A 198 -9.00 6.91 -32.96
N ASP A 199 -10.11 6.16 -32.94
CA ASP A 199 -10.96 5.68 -34.05
C ASP A 199 -10.88 4.25 -34.64
N HIS A 200 -12.10 3.73 -34.80
CA HIS A 200 -12.63 2.59 -35.57
C HIS A 200 -12.43 1.14 -35.06
N ARG A 201 -13.48 0.62 -34.40
CA ARG A 201 -13.79 -0.83 -34.32
C ARG A 201 -14.66 -1.26 -35.51
N PRO A 202 -14.39 -2.41 -36.14
CA PRO A 202 -15.42 -3.27 -36.71
C PRO A 202 -15.68 -4.47 -35.79
N PHE A 203 -16.92 -4.93 -35.85
CA PHE A 203 -17.54 -6.05 -35.14
C PHE A 203 -16.78 -7.39 -35.27
N GLY A 204 -16.83 -8.21 -34.21
CA GLY A 204 -16.50 -9.64 -34.28
C GLY A 204 -16.25 -10.31 -32.93
N SER A 205 -17.29 -11.01 -32.43
CA SER A 205 -17.25 -12.31 -31.71
C SER A 205 -16.27 -12.52 -30.54
N ASP A 206 -16.81 -12.42 -29.33
CA ASP A 206 -17.01 -13.52 -28.36
C ASP A 206 -17.14 -12.88 -26.97
N GLU A 207 -18.38 -12.59 -26.59
CA GLU A 207 -18.75 -12.27 -25.21
C GLU A 207 -18.73 -13.59 -24.43
N GLU A 208 -17.53 -14.13 -24.17
CA GLU A 208 -17.31 -14.97 -23.01
C GLU A 208 -17.63 -14.10 -21.79
N ASP A 209 -18.51 -14.61 -20.92
CA ASP A 209 -18.88 -14.03 -19.63
C ASP A 209 -17.65 -13.40 -18.96
N ALA A 210 -17.47 -12.10 -19.16
CA ALA A 210 -16.50 -11.33 -18.41
C ALA A 210 -17.09 -11.21 -17.01
N GLU A 211 -16.87 -12.26 -16.21
CA GLU A 211 -17.29 -12.37 -14.82
C GLU A 211 -17.01 -11.04 -14.15
N THR A 212 -18.09 -10.33 -13.78
CA THR A 212 -17.97 -9.00 -13.22
C THR A 212 -17.13 -9.11 -11.94
N PRO A 213 -15.98 -8.41 -11.83
CA PRO A 213 -15.11 -8.57 -10.68
C PRO A 213 -15.88 -8.28 -9.40
N ASP A 214 -15.59 -9.05 -8.35
CA ASP A 214 -16.20 -8.82 -7.04
C ASP A 214 -15.98 -7.38 -6.58
N PRO A 215 -17.00 -6.76 -5.95
CA PRO A 215 -16.93 -5.36 -5.53
C PRO A 215 -15.82 -5.12 -4.50
N ILE A 216 -15.45 -6.15 -3.73
CA ILE A 216 -14.35 -6.15 -2.76
C ILE A 216 -13.51 -7.38 -3.02
N GLY A 217 -12.20 -7.18 -3.18
CA GLY A 217 -11.30 -8.27 -3.43
C GLY A 217 -11.12 -9.19 -2.23
N GLN A 218 -10.85 -10.47 -2.45
CA GLN A 218 -10.77 -11.47 -1.38
C GLN A 218 -9.78 -11.11 -0.26
N HIS A 219 -8.68 -10.44 -0.59
CA HIS A 219 -7.66 -10.02 0.37
C HIS A 219 -7.86 -8.58 0.89
N ALA A 220 -8.86 -7.86 0.38
CA ALA A 220 -9.09 -6.46 0.70
C ALA A 220 -10.06 -6.23 1.87
N TRP A 221 -10.74 -7.27 2.36
CA TRP A 221 -11.73 -7.16 3.44
C TRP A 221 -11.21 -6.45 4.71
N CYS A 222 -10.00 -6.78 5.16
CA CYS A 222 -9.41 -6.12 6.33
C CYS A 222 -9.19 -4.61 6.10
N VAL A 223 -8.79 -4.24 4.88
CA VAL A 223 -8.58 -2.82 4.52
C VAL A 223 -9.91 -2.11 4.39
N PHE A 224 -10.92 -2.76 3.81
CA PHE A 224 -12.29 -2.27 3.75
C PHE A 224 -12.87 -1.98 5.15
N GLU A 225 -12.78 -2.93 6.09
CA GLU A 225 -13.23 -2.72 7.48
C GLU A 225 -12.52 -1.54 8.15
N THR A 226 -11.23 -1.38 7.86
CA THR A 226 -10.44 -0.26 8.39
C THR A 226 -10.92 1.08 7.80
N LEU A 227 -11.16 1.14 6.49
CA LEU A 227 -11.70 2.33 5.83
C LEU A 227 -13.09 2.68 6.37
N LEU A 228 -13.95 1.68 6.59
CA LEU A 228 -15.28 1.88 7.16
C LEU A 228 -15.18 2.47 8.58
N THR A 229 -14.32 1.89 9.43
CA THR A 229 -14.07 2.42 10.79
C THR A 229 -13.59 3.88 10.75
N LEU A 230 -12.74 4.24 9.79
CA LEU A 230 -12.25 5.61 9.65
C LEU A 230 -13.34 6.57 9.17
N LEU A 231 -14.18 6.14 8.23
CA LEU A 231 -15.31 6.93 7.72
C LEU A 231 -16.34 7.21 8.82
N GLU A 232 -16.73 6.18 9.59
CA GLU A 232 -17.65 6.32 10.72
C GLU A 232 -17.10 7.27 11.79
N LYS A 233 -15.79 7.16 12.08
CA LYS A 233 -15.11 8.09 13.00
C LYS A 233 -15.08 9.52 12.48
N ASP A 234 -14.86 9.71 11.18
CA ASP A 234 -14.86 11.03 10.55
C ASP A 234 -16.24 11.68 10.60
N GLU A 235 -17.28 10.91 10.30
CA GLU A 235 -18.68 11.33 10.39
C GLU A 235 -19.04 11.77 11.82
N ALA A 236 -18.78 10.92 12.82
CA ALA A 236 -19.03 11.25 14.23
C ALA A 236 -18.28 12.51 14.68
N ALA A 237 -17.04 12.70 14.23
CA ALA A 237 -16.25 13.90 14.53
C ALA A 237 -16.80 15.17 13.86
N ARG A 238 -17.44 15.04 12.69
CA ARG A 238 -18.08 16.17 11.98
C ARG A 238 -19.43 16.53 12.60
N GLU A 239 -20.25 15.55 12.95
CA GLU A 239 -21.54 15.78 13.62
C GLU A 239 -21.37 16.46 14.97
N GLY A 240 -20.40 16.01 15.78
CA GLY A 240 -20.10 16.64 17.07
C GLY A 240 -19.60 18.09 16.98
N LYS A 241 -19.02 18.49 15.84
CA LYS A 241 -18.65 19.88 15.57
C LYS A 241 -19.84 20.74 15.16
N ASN A 242 -20.82 20.17 14.45
CA ASN A 242 -22.01 20.90 13.99
C ASN A 242 -23.05 21.16 15.10
N GLN A 243 -22.93 20.50 16.25
CA GLN A 243 -23.81 20.68 17.41
C GLN A 243 -23.30 21.72 18.43
N ARG A 244 -22.12 22.30 18.22
CA ARG A 244 -21.53 23.35 19.08
C ARG A 244 -21.58 24.71 18.40
#